data_AF-A0A975CL60-F1
#
_entry.id   AF-A0A975CL60-F1
#
_cell.length_a   1.000
_cell.length_b   1.000
_cell.length_c   1.000
_cell.angle_alpha   90.00
_cell.angle_beta   90.00
_cell.angle_gamma   90.00
#
_symmetry.space_group_name_H-M   'P 1'
#
loop_
_entity.id
_entity.type
_entity.pdbx_description
1 polymer ?
#
loop_
_entity_poly.entity_id
_entity_poly.type
_entity_poly.pdbx_seq_one_letter_code
_entity_poly.pdbx_strand_id
1 'polypeptide(L)' 'MRTTITLESDAFAAAQAYAQARALKLGQAVSELIRQASTQRLPLVQKNGVWVFDLPADTPPVTAAHVKSLLDDTP' A
#
# COMPACT_ATOMS: atom_id res chain seq x y z
N MET A 1 3.74 -11.22 -19.28
CA MET A 1 5.09 -11.70 -19.68
C MET A 1 5.56 -12.74 -18.67
N ARG A 2 6.23 -13.81 -19.10
CA ARG A 2 6.87 -14.78 -18.19
C ARG A 2 8.35 -14.42 -18.07
N THR A 3 8.80 -14.19 -16.84
CA THR A 3 10.15 -13.74 -16.53
C THR A 3 10.65 -14.52 -15.32
N THR A 4 11.96 -14.76 -15.27
CA THR A 4 12.65 -15.25 -14.09
C THR A 4 13.25 -14.05 -13.37
N ILE A 5 12.97 -13.92 -12.07
CA ILE A 5 13.54 -12.90 -11.19
C ILE A 5 14.18 -13.58 -9.98
N THR A 6 15.22 -12.97 -9.43
CA THR A 6 15.77 -13.34 -8.13
C THR A 6 15.04 -12.51 -7.07
N LEU A 7 14.54 -13.16 -6.01
CA LEU A 7 13.94 -12.49 -4.86
C LEU A 7 14.78 -12.77 -3.61
N GLU A 8 15.02 -11.73 -2.84
CA GLU A 8 15.53 -11.89 -1.48
C GLU A 8 14.54 -12.70 -0.63
N SER A 9 15.05 -13.38 0.40
CA SER A 9 14.26 -14.32 1.20
C SER A 9 13.04 -13.69 1.87
N ASP A 10 13.18 -12.45 2.34
CA ASP A 10 12.13 -11.66 2.96
C ASP A 10 11.07 -11.21 1.94
N ALA A 11 11.50 -10.77 0.77
CA ALA A 11 10.63 -10.41 -0.35
C ALA A 11 9.82 -11.62 -0.85
N PHE A 12 10.43 -12.80 -0.94
CA PHE A 12 9.73 -14.04 -1.29
C PHE A 12 8.66 -14.38 -0.24
N ALA A 13 9.01 -14.33 1.06
CA ALA A 13 8.07 -14.62 2.14
C ALA A 13 6.87 -13.66 2.13
N ALA A 14 7.11 -12.36 1.94
CA ALA A 14 6.05 -11.36 1.81
C ALA A 14 5.13 -11.63 0.61
N ALA A 15 5.72 -11.91 -0.57
CA ALA A 15 4.95 -12.22 -1.77
C ALA A 15 4.14 -13.52 -1.64
N GLN A 16 4.69 -14.54 -0.95
CA GLN A 16 4.00 -15.80 -0.71
C GLN A 16 2.81 -15.63 0.22
N ALA A 17 2.97 -14.90 1.33
CA ALA A 17 1.87 -14.59 2.24
C ALA A 17 0.75 -13.81 1.54
N TYR A 18 1.11 -12.80 0.74
CA TYR A 18 0.16 -12.04 -0.07
C TYR A 18 -0.60 -12.93 -1.06
N ALA A 19 0.09 -13.84 -1.73
CA ALA A 19 -0.51 -14.75 -2.69
C ALA A 19 -1.51 -15.70 -2.02
N GLN A 20 -1.17 -16.25 -0.85
CA GLN A 20 -2.05 -17.14 -0.09
C GLN A 20 -3.31 -16.43 0.38
N ALA A 21 -3.18 -15.23 0.95
CA ALA A 21 -4.30 -14.43 1.44
C ALA A 21 -5.31 -14.05 0.34
N ARG A 22 -4.88 -14.04 -0.93
CA ARG A 22 -5.69 -13.61 -2.08
C ARG A 22 -5.96 -14.71 -3.10
N ALA A 23 -5.58 -15.96 -2.80
CA ALA A 23 -5.68 -17.10 -3.71
C ALA A 23 -5.06 -16.84 -5.11
N LEU A 24 -3.89 -16.18 -5.14
CA LEU A 24 -3.15 -15.85 -6.36
C LEU A 24 -1.97 -16.79 -6.58
N LYS A 25 -1.51 -16.93 -7.83
CA LYS A 25 -0.19 -17.52 -8.09
C LYS A 25 0.91 -16.53 -7.68
N LEU A 26 2.07 -17.03 -7.24
CA LEU A 26 3.19 -16.19 -6.77
C LEU A 26 3.57 -15.10 -7.80
N GLY A 27 3.69 -15.45 -9.09
CA GLY A 27 4.03 -14.46 -10.12
C GLY A 27 2.95 -13.38 -10.32
N GLN A 28 1.67 -13.69 -10.07
CA GLN A 28 0.58 -12.70 -10.11
C GLN A 28 0.66 -11.77 -8.89
N ALA A 29 0.87 -12.33 -7.70
CA ALA A 29 1.07 -11.56 -6.47
C ALA A 29 2.26 -10.59 -6.60
N VAL A 30 3.40 -11.05 -7.09
CA VAL A 30 4.56 -10.19 -7.35
C VAL A 30 4.22 -9.08 -8.37
N SER A 31 3.53 -9.42 -9.46
CA SER A 31 3.12 -8.41 -10.44
C SER A 31 2.17 -7.37 -9.86
N GLU A 32 1.26 -7.75 -8.96
CA GLU A 32 0.36 -6.82 -8.27
C GLU A 32 1.10 -5.92 -7.29
N LEU A 33 1.97 -6.50 -6.46
CA LEU A 33 2.79 -5.74 -5.51
C LEU A 33 3.66 -4.69 -6.21
N ILE A 34 4.27 -5.05 -7.34
CA ILE A 34 5.06 -4.10 -8.15
C ILE A 34 4.18 -2.97 -8.68
N ARG A 35 2.99 -3.26 -9.23
CA ARG A 35 2.05 -2.21 -9.67
C ARG A 35 1.64 -1.32 -8.53
N GLN A 36 1.27 -1.90 -7.38
CA GLN A 36 0.83 -1.16 -6.21
C GLN A 36 1.94 -0.20 -5.72
N ALA A 37 3.18 -0.70 -5.61
CA ALA A 37 4.33 0.13 -5.25
C ALA A 37 4.62 1.24 -6.29
N SER A 38 4.37 0.97 -7.58
CA SER A 38 4.57 1.96 -8.64
C SER A 38 3.52 3.05 -8.66
N THR A 39 2.28 2.74 -8.25
CA THR A 39 1.14 3.66 -8.26
C THR A 39 1.01 4.45 -6.94
N GLN A 40 1.36 3.85 -5.80
CA GLN A 40 1.19 4.47 -4.46
C GLN A 40 2.42 5.25 -4.00
N ARG A 41 2.86 6.24 -4.80
CA ARG A 41 3.77 7.27 -4.29
C ARG A 41 2.96 8.45 -3.75
N LEU A 42 2.43 8.30 -2.53
CA LEU A 42 2.18 9.49 -1.72
C LEU A 42 3.55 10.00 -1.29
N PRO A 43 3.98 11.20 -1.70
CA PRO A 43 5.28 11.70 -1.31
C PRO A 43 5.32 11.81 0.22
N LEU A 44 6.39 11.30 0.82
CA LEU A 44 6.65 11.49 2.25
C LEU A 44 7.76 12.52 2.39
N VAL A 45 7.56 13.47 3.30
CA VAL A 45 8.55 14.48 3.66
C VAL A 45 8.81 14.41 5.15
N GLN A 46 10.03 14.72 5.57
CA GLN A 46 10.36 14.80 6.99
C GLN A 46 10.06 16.22 7.49
N LYS A 47 9.15 16.35 8.46
CA LYS A 47 8.82 17.62 9.12
C LYS A 47 9.06 17.47 10.61
N ASN A 48 9.98 18.27 11.16
CA ASN A 48 10.33 18.25 12.59
C ASN A 48 10.73 16.85 13.10
N GLY A 49 11.46 16.08 12.28
CA GLY A 49 11.90 14.71 12.63
C GLY A 49 10.85 13.62 12.41
N VAL A 50 9.61 13.96 12.05
CA VAL A 50 8.53 13.00 11.78
C VAL A 50 8.30 12.90 10.28
N TRP A 51 8.14 11.67 9.77
CA TRP A 51 7.71 11.44 8.39
C TRP A 51 6.22 11.74 8.26
N VAL A 52 5.88 12.67 7.38
CA VAL A 52 4.49 13.07 7.08
C VAL A 52 4.21 12.91 5.60
N PHE A 53 2.96 12.66 5.23
CA PHE A 53 2.53 12.71 3.84
C PHE A 53 2.56 14.17 3.35
N ASP A 54 3.15 14.38 2.18
CA ASP A 54 3.13 15.63 1.44
C ASP A 54 1.86 15.65 0.57
N LEU A 55 0.81 16.22 1.14
CA LEU A 55 -0.51 16.29 0.52
C LEU A 55 -0.64 17.59 -0.28
N PRO A 56 -1.30 17.57 -1.45
CA PRO A 56 -1.69 18.79 -2.15
C PRO A 56 -2.42 19.78 -1.22
N ALA A 57 -2.21 21.09 -1.42
CA ALA A 57 -2.74 22.14 -0.53
C ALA A 57 -4.28 22.19 -0.48
N ASP A 58 -4.94 21.64 -1.49
CA ASP A 58 -6.40 21.51 -1.61
C ASP A 58 -6.95 20.24 -0.96
N THR A 59 -6.10 19.41 -0.34
CA THR A 59 -6.55 18.19 0.33
C THR A 59 -7.44 18.54 1.54
N PRO A 60 -8.69 18.07 1.58
CA PRO A 60 -9.61 18.42 2.65
C PRO A 60 -9.15 17.84 4.00
N PRO A 61 -9.38 18.55 5.11
CA PRO A 61 -9.03 18.05 6.43
C PRO A 61 -9.89 16.84 6.79
N VAL A 62 -9.29 15.89 7.51
CA VAL A 62 -10.05 14.82 8.17
C VAL A 62 -10.76 15.45 9.38
N THR A 63 -12.10 15.45 9.36
CA THR A 63 -12.92 16.02 10.44
C THR A 63 -13.48 14.94 11.34
N ALA A 64 -13.83 15.29 12.58
CA ALA A 64 -14.47 14.36 13.51
C ALA A 64 -15.81 13.82 12.98
N ALA A 65 -16.56 14.63 12.22
CA ALA A 65 -17.80 14.20 11.58
C ALA A 65 -17.55 13.11 10.52
N HIS A 66 -16.49 13.25 9.71
CA HIS A 66 -16.09 12.23 8.73
C HIS A 66 -15.70 10.93 9.44
N VAL A 67 -14.88 10.99 10.50
CA VAL A 67 -14.50 9.80 11.29
C VAL A 67 -15.73 9.10 11.87
N LYS A 68 -16.68 9.86 12.41
CA LYS A 68 -17.92 9.30 12.97
C LYS A 68 -18.74 8.55 11.91
N SER A 69 -18.94 9.14 10.73
CA SER A 69 -19.66 8.48 9.63
C SER A 69 -19.07 7.13 9.26
N LEU A 70 -17.73 7.04 9.14
CA LEU A 70 -17.06 5.79 8.76
C LEU A 70 -17.20 4.69 9.82
N LEU A 71 -17.20 5.06 11.11
CA LEU A 71 -17.40 4.11 12.20
C LEU A 71 -18.84 3.60 12.22
N ASP A 72 -19.81 4.47 11.96
CA ASP A 72 -21.23 4.13 11.91
C ASP A 72 -21.57 3.25 10.68
N ASP A 73 -20.81 3.37 9.58
CA ASP A 73 -20.96 2.58 8.35
C ASP A 73 -20.28 1.18 8.38
N THR A 74 -19.60 0.84 9.48
CA THR A 74 -18.98 -0.48 9.65
C THR A 74 -20.02 -1.47 10.21
N PRO A 75 -20.34 -2.59 9.52
CA PRO A 75 -21.36 -3.55 9.97
C PRO A 75 -21.01 -4.26 11.28
#